data_AF-A0A3M4XZ47-F1
#
_entry.id   AF-A0A3M4XZ47-F1
#
_cell.length_a   1.000
_cell.length_b   1.000
_cell.length_c   1.000
_cell.angle_alpha   90.00
_cell.angle_beta   90.00
_cell.angle_gamma   90.00
#
_symmetry.space_group_name_H-M   'P 1'
#
loop_
_entity.id
_entity.type
_entity.pdbx_description
1 polymer ?
#
loop_
_entity_poly.entity_id
_entity_poly.type
_entity_poly.pdbx_seq_one_letter_code
_entity_poly.pdbx_strand_id
1 'polypeptide(L)' 'MFDALIEAIFRAICFPVGWPIVKLLTRGKYPSKGSWFAYTPESEWTSAVGFTVLMIATMAAMKQFLFP' A
#
# COMPACT_ATOMS: atom_id res chain seq x y z
N MET A 1 -13.68 -17.71 -2.41
CA MET A 1 -14.48 -16.76 -1.58
C MET A 1 -13.63 -16.13 -0.50
N PHE A 2 -12.87 -16.91 0.27
CA PHE A 2 -11.91 -16.39 1.26
C PHE A 2 -10.83 -15.48 0.63
N ASP A 3 -10.26 -15.85 -0.52
CA ASP A 3 -9.19 -15.08 -1.15
C ASP A 3 -9.63 -13.66 -1.53
N ALA A 4 -10.82 -13.52 -2.12
CA ALA A 4 -11.38 -12.22 -2.47
C ALA A 4 -11.68 -11.34 -1.25
N LEU A 5 -12.09 -11.95 -0.12
CA LEU A 5 -12.30 -11.22 1.12
C LEU A 5 -10.98 -10.74 1.73
N ILE A 6 -9.97 -11.61 1.73
CA ILE A 6 -8.62 -11.27 2.21
C ILE A 6 -8.03 -10.15 1.35
N GLU A 7 -8.15 -10.25 0.03
CA GLU A 7 -7.67 -9.22 -0.91
C GLU A 7 -8.39 -7.88 -0.68
N ALA A 8 -9.70 -7.89 -0.46
CA ALA A 8 -10.46 -6.68 -0.17
C ALA A 8 -10.00 -6.02 1.14
N ILE A 9 -9.78 -6.79 2.20
CA ILE A 9 -9.25 -6.29 3.48
C ILE A 9 -7.83 -5.75 3.30
N PHE A 10 -6.98 -6.49 2.58
CA PHE A 10 -5.62 -6.07 2.28
C PHE A 10 -5.58 -4.73 1.54
N ARG A 11 -6.38 -4.57 0.46
CA ARG A 11 -6.50 -3.31 -0.28
C ARG A 11 -7.08 -2.18 0.57
N ALA A 12 -8.07 -2.47 1.42
CA ALA A 12 -8.68 -1.46 2.28
C ALA A 12 -7.67 -0.82 3.25
N ILE A 13 -6.71 -1.60 3.76
CA ILE A 13 -5.69 -1.13 4.69
C ILE A 13 -4.47 -0.57 3.95
N CYS A 14 -3.93 -1.33 3.00
CA CYS A 14 -2.63 -1.01 2.41
C CYS A 14 -2.71 0.09 1.34
N PHE A 15 -3.78 0.16 0.55
CA PHE A 15 -3.89 1.18 -0.50
C PHE A 15 -3.87 2.61 0.05
N PRO A 16 -4.62 2.98 1.11
CA PRO A 16 -4.55 4.33 1.69
C PRO A 16 -3.15 4.72 2.18
N VAL A 17 -2.38 3.76 2.69
CA VAL A 17 -1.01 3.99 3.17
C VAL A 17 -0.05 4.22 2.00
N GLY A 18 -0.18 3.43 0.92
CA GLY A 18 0.65 3.57 -0.27
C GLY A 18 0.27 4.77 -1.14
N TRP A 19 -0.99 5.18 -1.12
CA TRP A 19 -1.54 6.28 -1.93
C TRP A 19 -0.73 7.58 -1.87
N PRO A 20 -0.40 8.16 -0.71
CA PRO A 20 0.37 9.40 -0.65
C PRO A 20 1.77 9.23 -1.27
N ILE A 21 2.41 8.07 -1.08
CA ILE A 21 3.76 7.81 -1.59
C ILE A 21 3.74 7.68 -3.10
N VAL A 22 2.85 6.84 -3.65
CA VAL A 22 2.70 6.67 -5.10
C VAL A 22 2.30 8.00 -5.75
N LYS A 23 1.40 8.76 -5.12
CA LYS A 23 0.98 10.08 -5.58
C LYS A 23 2.14 11.07 -5.62
N LEU A 24 3.01 11.09 -4.60
CA LEU A 24 4.20 11.94 -4.58
C LEU A 24 5.21 11.52 -5.66
N LEU A 25 5.56 10.23 -5.74
CA LEU A 25 6.54 9.71 -6.69
C LEU A 25 6.12 9.90 -8.15
N THR A 26 4.82 9.78 -8.43
CA THR A 26 4.27 9.94 -9.77
C THR A 26 3.80 11.36 -10.09
N ARG A 27 4.09 12.33 -9.19
CA ARG A 27 3.67 13.74 -9.33
C ARG A 27 2.17 13.90 -9.56
N GLY A 28 1.36 13.13 -8.85
CA GLY A 28 -0.10 13.19 -8.91
C GLY A 28 -0.75 12.36 -10.00
N LYS A 29 0.02 11.76 -10.92
CA LYS A 29 -0.53 10.99 -12.06
C LYS A 29 -1.21 9.70 -11.61
N TYR A 30 -0.62 9.00 -10.65
CA TYR A 30 -1.11 7.74 -10.13
C TYR A 30 -1.31 7.79 -8.61
N PRO A 31 -2.09 6.86 -8.04
CA PRO A 31 -3.06 6.05 -8.75
C PRO A 31 -4.25 6.90 -9.22
N SER A 32 -4.88 6.48 -10.32
CA SER A 32 -6.02 7.14 -10.96
C SER A 32 -7.26 7.09 -10.07
N LYS A 33 -8.20 8.03 -10.27
CA LYS A 33 -9.44 8.06 -9.47
C LYS A 33 -10.26 6.79 -9.74
N GLY A 34 -10.77 6.16 -8.67
CA GLY A 34 -11.56 4.93 -8.76
C GLY A 34 -10.73 3.63 -8.82
N SER A 35 -9.41 3.72 -8.90
CA SER A 35 -8.54 2.54 -8.94
C SER A 35 -8.52 1.72 -7.63
N TRP A 36 -8.87 2.32 -6.48
CA TRP A 36 -8.67 1.71 -5.15
C TRP A 36 -9.12 0.24 -5.04
N PHE A 37 -10.38 -0.07 -5.35
CA PHE A 37 -10.89 -1.45 -5.34
C PHE A 37 -11.03 -2.06 -6.75
N ALA A 38 -10.50 -1.40 -7.77
CA ALA A 38 -10.46 -1.94 -9.11
C ALA A 38 -9.32 -2.96 -9.23
N TYR A 39 -9.53 -4.04 -9.98
CA TYR A 39 -8.49 -5.00 -10.35
C TYR A 39 -7.61 -4.42 -11.45
N THR A 40 -6.71 -3.52 -11.07
CA THR A 40 -5.80 -2.81 -11.97
C THR A 40 -4.38 -2.85 -11.41
N PRO A 41 -3.35 -2.80 -12.28
CA PRO A 41 -1.97 -2.75 -11.81
C PRO A 41 -1.71 -1.58 -10.84
N GLU A 42 -2.35 -0.43 -11.07
CA GLU A 42 -2.20 0.75 -10.20
C GLU A 42 -2.59 0.47 -8.76
N SER A 43 -3.66 -0.31 -8.55
CA SER A 43 -4.14 -0.63 -7.21
C SER A 43 -3.31 -1.70 -6.54
N GLU A 44 -2.84 -2.69 -7.30
CA GLU A 44 -1.90 -3.71 -6.82
C GLU A 44 -0.59 -3.07 -6.36
N TRP A 45 0.02 -2.22 -7.20
CA TRP A 45 1.26 -1.53 -6.88
C TRP A 45 1.09 -0.54 -5.72
N THR A 46 -0.03 0.19 -5.67
CA THR A 46 -0.29 1.10 -4.55
C THR A 46 -0.46 0.35 -3.23
N SER A 47 -1.19 -0.77 -3.23
CA SER A 47 -1.30 -1.62 -2.04
C SER A 47 0.03 -2.27 -1.65
N ALA A 48 0.85 -2.71 -2.61
CA ALA A 48 2.17 -3.27 -2.34
C ALA A 48 3.11 -2.23 -1.69
N VAL A 49 3.10 -0.98 -2.17
CA VAL A 49 3.85 0.13 -1.55
C VAL A 49 3.38 0.37 -0.12
N GLY A 50 2.07 0.43 0.11
CA GLY A 50 1.54 0.62 1.45
C GLY A 50 1.86 -0.53 2.40
N PHE A 51 1.82 -1.76 1.91
CA PHE A 51 2.23 -2.93 2.68
C PHE A 51 3.72 -2.87 3.06
N THR A 52 4.58 -2.51 2.12
CA THR A 52 6.02 -2.32 2.37
C THR A 52 6.28 -1.28 3.46
N VAL A 53 5.54 -0.16 3.42
CA VAL A 53 5.64 0.92 4.41
C VAL A 53 5.20 0.44 5.79
N LEU A 54 4.08 -0.29 5.87
CA LEU A 54 3.60 -0.88 7.12
C LEU A 54 4.61 -1.89 7.67
N MET A 55 5.20 -2.74 6.84
CA MET A 55 6.25 -3.68 7.26
C MET A 55 7.44 -2.92 7.87
N ILE A 56 7.96 -1.91 7.18
CA ILE A 56 9.07 -1.09 7.69
C ILE A 56 8.68 -0.42 9.01
N ALA A 57 7.47 0.13 9.11
CA ALA A 57 6.97 0.74 10.35
C ALA A 57 6.88 -0.27 11.50
N THR A 58 6.41 -1.50 11.25
CA THR A 58 6.39 -2.58 12.23
C THR A 58 7.80 -2.97 12.66
N MET A 59 8.73 -3.13 11.71
CA MET A 59 10.14 -3.43 12.02
C MET A 59 10.77 -2.32 12.90
N ALA A 60 10.44 -1.05 12.63
CA ALA A 60 10.89 0.09 13.42
C ALA A 60 10.30 0.08 14.83
N ALA A 61 8.99 -0.17 14.95
CA ALA A 61 8.31 -0.28 16.24
C ALA A 61 8.87 -1.42 17.09
N MET A 62 9.27 -2.53 16.45
CA MET A 62 9.92 -3.68 17.09
C MET A 62 11.42 -3.48 17.34
N LYS A 63 11.97 -2.29 17.06
CA LYS A 63 13.40 -1.95 17.22
C LYS A 63 14.34 -2.91 16.48
N GLN A 64 13.91 -3.42 15.32
CA GLN A 64 14.72 -4.31 14.49
C GLN A 64 15.79 -3.56 13.68
N PHE A 65 15.74 -2.22 13.62
CA PHE A 65 16.77 -1.41 13.00
C PHE A 65 17.84 -1.01 14.02
N LEU A 66 19.09 -1.39 13.76
CA LEU A 66 20.26 -0.79 14.40
C LEU A 66 20.59 0.50 13.64
N PHE A 67 20.24 1.64 14.22
CA PHE A 67 20.76 2.93 13.73
C PHE A 67 22.13 3.16 14.37
N PRO A 68 23.16 3.56 13.58
CA PRO A 68 24.49 3.89 14.10
C PRO A 68 24.47 5.12 15.01
#